data_AF-A0A9P8HZ02-F1
#
_entry.id   AF-A0A9P8HZ02-F1
#
_cell.length_a   1.000
_cell.length_b   1.000
_cell.length_c   1.000
_cell.angle_alpha   90.00
_cell.angle_beta   90.00
_cell.angle_gamma   90.00
#
_symmetry.space_group_name_H-M   'P 1'
#
loop_
_entity.id
_entity.type
_entity.pdbx_description
1 polymer ?
#
loop_
_entity_poly.entity_id
_entity_poly.type
_entity_poly.pdbx_seq_one_letter_code
_entity_poly.pdbx_strand_id
1 'polypeptide(L)'
;MAPAKMISKTVPTLSNPNIPPQTPTKDVGPIISSHHIQQFLDILNRLAPSKEESKPTEIKVDNENEKRPEARASKLEFKIVREIKHEYKYITAESQESLIKDDKWDEYIFVIRKKFDKENKYYTEYVDVKSEGLQNILCEIFKSVNRVSLAEDKPSLEAYQTTHGTHSSIQHLKLLIQYLTDHYNATLKRFNALLQEGKISFNLLWVLFQSNTLVYTTCPGLDQPRCLKFDFGQIEPSSQGERFFKLDCQYLNYDGKVFGKIETTLTMAEFRGVRKINILDVFPLQYHEQVEKLKDTLTTCGRKFVTLIGIHYCHYEGIAFVKRKEKYNKVYMKGRVMIDASEFKQTDPNYSNSRISSCTFLFEGHFSNDSEVVKTNGILPSETKEEDLLLCNPIVLGFSFSNKLWFEFAVAHVQDIIWDPSSFECLMLPDD
;
A
#
# COMPACT_ATOMS: atom_id res chain seq x y z
N MET A 1 -1.19 -58.40 37.81
CA MET A 1 -1.00 -57.74 39.12
C MET A 1 -0.97 -56.23 38.91
N ALA A 2 -2.05 -55.54 39.30
CA ALA A 2 -1.97 -54.14 39.71
C ALA A 2 -1.37 -54.08 41.13
N PRO A 3 -0.86 -52.93 41.59
CA PRO A 3 -1.65 -52.01 42.43
C PRO A 3 -1.50 -50.53 41.98
N ALA A 4 -2.54 -49.68 41.98
CA ALA A 4 -3.23 -49.01 43.11
C ALA A 4 -2.35 -47.92 43.79
N LYS A 5 -2.56 -46.61 43.57
CA LYS A 5 -3.58 -45.64 44.06
C LYS A 5 -3.43 -45.23 45.54
N MET A 6 -3.19 -43.94 45.81
CA MET A 6 -3.75 -43.07 46.89
C MET A 6 -3.20 -41.64 46.66
N ILE A 7 -3.96 -40.63 46.22
CA ILE A 7 -5.06 -39.84 46.83
C ILE A 7 -4.62 -38.99 48.03
N SER A 8 -4.72 -37.67 47.86
CA SER A 8 -5.21 -36.74 48.89
C SER A 8 -6.04 -35.64 48.22
N LYS A 9 -7.29 -35.52 48.65
CA LYS A 9 -8.29 -34.51 48.25
C LYS A 9 -8.29 -33.40 49.29
N THR A 10 -8.46 -32.15 48.87
CA THR A 10 -9.28 -31.15 49.59
C THR A 10 -9.68 -30.00 48.65
N VAL A 11 -10.98 -29.69 48.67
CA VAL A 11 -11.75 -28.57 48.05
C VAL A 11 -12.91 -28.32 49.04
N PRO A 12 -13.65 -27.18 49.13
CA PRO A 12 -13.56 -25.84 48.50
C PRO A 12 -13.65 -24.65 49.49
N THR A 13 -13.49 -23.40 49.00
CA THR A 13 -14.45 -22.30 49.31
C THR A 13 -14.37 -21.15 48.30
N LEU A 14 -15.54 -20.57 48.01
CA LEU A 14 -15.82 -19.55 47.00
C LEU A 14 -15.34 -18.14 47.39
N SER A 15 -14.98 -17.30 46.40
CA SER A 15 -15.64 -16.00 46.14
C SER A 15 -15.01 -15.26 44.93
N ASN A 16 -15.88 -14.53 44.23
CA ASN A 16 -15.82 -14.00 42.87
C ASN A 16 -15.11 -12.61 42.82
N PRO A 17 -15.33 -11.75 41.79
CA PRO A 17 -14.73 -11.60 40.46
C PRO A 17 -13.93 -10.28 40.32
N ASN A 18 -13.53 -9.92 39.08
CA ASN A 18 -13.00 -8.61 38.63
C ASN A 18 -11.46 -8.50 38.54
N ILE A 19 -10.94 -8.73 37.33
CA ILE A 19 -10.25 -7.73 36.48
C ILE A 19 -10.34 -8.27 35.04
N PRO A 20 -10.97 -7.57 34.08
CA PRO A 20 -10.99 -8.02 32.70
C PRO A 20 -9.61 -7.78 32.04
N PRO A 21 -9.09 -8.71 31.22
CA PRO A 21 -7.98 -8.40 30.34
C PRO A 21 -8.45 -7.40 29.29
N GLN A 22 -7.91 -6.18 29.33
CA GLN A 22 -8.04 -5.22 28.23
C GLN A 22 -7.51 -5.88 26.95
N THR A 23 -8.42 -6.18 26.03
CA THR A 23 -8.15 -6.76 24.71
C THR A 23 -8.42 -5.69 23.65
N PRO A 24 -7.63 -5.68 22.56
CA PRO A 24 -7.32 -4.46 21.81
C PRO A 24 -8.43 -4.08 20.82
N THR A 25 -8.73 -2.78 20.77
CA THR A 25 -9.47 -2.11 19.70
C THR A 25 -8.97 -2.55 18.32
N LYS A 26 -9.90 -3.04 17.49
CA LYS A 26 -9.71 -3.09 16.04
C LYS A 26 -9.94 -1.66 15.52
N ASP A 27 -8.87 -0.89 15.47
CA ASP A 27 -8.85 0.35 14.69
C ASP A 27 -8.75 -0.03 13.21
N VAL A 28 -9.88 0.01 12.50
CA VAL A 28 -9.84 0.14 11.04
C VAL A 28 -9.60 1.62 10.78
N GLY A 29 -8.33 1.97 10.54
CA GLY A 29 -7.95 3.35 10.27
C GLY A 29 -8.59 3.87 8.97
N PRO A 30 -9.12 5.09 8.93
CA PRO A 30 -9.54 5.73 7.68
C PRO A 30 -8.31 6.10 6.82
N ILE A 31 -8.56 6.30 5.52
CA ILE A 31 -7.56 6.55 4.46
C ILE A 31 -7.01 8.00 4.51
N ILE A 32 -6.92 8.64 5.67
CA ILE A 32 -6.66 10.08 5.77
C ILE A 32 -5.40 10.35 6.58
N SER A 33 -4.30 10.56 5.86
CA SER A 33 -3.01 10.97 6.42
C SER A 33 -2.98 12.49 6.70
N SER A 34 -2.01 12.96 7.50
CA SER A 34 -1.80 14.41 7.67
C SER A 34 -1.48 15.11 6.35
N HIS A 35 -0.88 14.40 5.39
CA HIS A 35 -0.66 14.89 4.04
C HIS A 35 -1.96 15.01 3.25
N HIS A 36 -2.91 14.07 3.39
CA HIS A 36 -4.25 14.25 2.82
C HIS A 36 -4.92 15.48 3.43
N ILE A 37 -4.83 15.71 4.75
CA ILE A 37 -5.32 16.93 5.40
C ILE A 37 -4.61 18.17 4.83
N GLN A 38 -3.30 18.12 4.58
CA GLN A 38 -2.56 19.24 3.98
C GLN A 38 -2.92 19.46 2.51
N GLN A 39 -3.17 18.41 1.73
CA GLN A 39 -3.66 18.49 0.35
C GLN A 39 -5.10 19.02 0.31
N PHE A 40 -5.94 18.58 1.24
CA PHE A 40 -7.26 19.12 1.48
C PHE A 40 -7.19 20.63 1.79
N LEU A 41 -6.24 21.05 2.64
CA LEU A 41 -6.01 22.45 2.98
C LEU A 41 -5.40 23.25 1.81
N ASP A 42 -4.48 22.68 1.04
CA ASP A 42 -3.87 23.33 -0.13
C ASP A 42 -4.90 23.53 -1.25
N ILE A 43 -5.74 22.53 -1.51
CA ILE A 43 -6.86 22.64 -2.45
C ILE A 43 -7.91 23.62 -1.95
N LEU A 44 -8.23 23.62 -0.65
CA LEU A 44 -9.06 24.66 -0.05
C LEU A 44 -8.48 26.07 -0.26
N ASN A 45 -7.16 26.23 -0.14
CA ASN A 45 -6.50 27.52 -0.33
C ASN A 45 -6.45 27.94 -1.81
N ARG A 46 -6.31 26.98 -2.75
CA ARG A 46 -6.37 27.22 -4.20
C ARG A 46 -7.78 27.54 -4.70
N LEU A 47 -8.80 26.96 -4.04
CA LEU A 47 -10.21 27.15 -4.38
C LEU A 47 -10.85 28.32 -3.62
N ALA A 48 -10.18 28.87 -2.59
CA ALA A 48 -10.69 30.01 -1.85
C ALA A 48 -10.68 31.27 -2.74
N PRO A 49 -11.84 31.91 -2.99
CA PRO A 49 -11.85 33.19 -3.69
C PRO A 49 -11.13 34.26 -2.86
N SER A 50 -10.32 35.08 -3.53
CA SER A 50 -9.80 36.33 -2.98
C SER A 50 -10.96 37.18 -2.48
N LYS A 51 -10.88 37.63 -1.23
CA LYS A 51 -11.87 38.46 -0.55
C LYS A 51 -12.42 39.58 -1.45
N GLU A 52 -13.71 39.52 -1.76
CA GLU A 52 -14.54 40.71 -1.95
C GLU A 52 -15.91 40.48 -1.31
N GLU A 53 -16.27 41.42 -0.43
CA GLU A 53 -17.54 41.52 0.27
C GLU A 53 -18.64 41.99 -0.69
N SER A 54 -19.85 41.45 -0.57
CA SER A 54 -21.06 42.26 -0.75
C SER A 54 -22.25 41.69 0.03
N LYS A 55 -23.05 42.63 0.56
CA LYS A 55 -24.14 42.51 1.55
C LYS A 55 -25.43 41.87 1.01
N PRO A 56 -26.33 41.41 1.89
CA PRO A 56 -27.54 40.67 1.52
C PRO A 56 -28.69 41.60 1.08
N THR A 57 -29.51 41.12 0.14
CA THR A 57 -30.79 41.74 -0.20
C THR A 57 -31.93 40.79 0.16
N GLU A 58 -32.85 41.28 1.00
CA GLU A 58 -34.13 40.64 1.33
C GLU A 58 -35.10 40.65 0.15
N ILE A 59 -35.82 39.55 -0.07
CA ILE A 59 -37.19 39.56 -0.63
C ILE A 59 -38.05 38.54 0.13
N LYS A 60 -39.28 38.95 0.47
CA LYS A 60 -40.25 38.29 1.34
C LYS A 60 -41.06 37.16 0.66
N VAL A 61 -41.29 36.13 1.46
CA VAL A 61 -42.45 35.23 1.67
C VAL A 61 -43.65 35.32 0.71
N ASP A 62 -44.08 34.15 0.19
CA ASP A 62 -45.46 33.66 0.35
C ASP A 62 -45.55 32.12 0.35
N ASN A 63 -46.45 31.66 1.23
CA ASN A 63 -47.04 30.32 1.52
C ASN A 63 -47.09 29.31 0.34
N GLU A 64 -47.03 27.99 0.51
CA GLU A 64 -47.92 27.14 1.33
C GLU A 64 -47.41 25.66 1.31
N ASN A 65 -47.92 24.84 2.23
CA ASN A 65 -47.52 23.45 2.51
C ASN A 65 -47.57 22.48 1.32
N GLU A 66 -46.43 21.84 1.03
CA GLU A 66 -46.33 20.44 0.59
C GLU A 66 -44.88 19.98 0.90
N LYS A 67 -44.70 18.99 1.78
CA LYS A 67 -43.36 18.41 2.04
C LYS A 67 -42.88 17.69 0.78
N ARG A 68 -42.20 18.42 -0.11
CA ARG A 68 -41.36 17.84 -1.15
C ARG A 68 -40.28 16.98 -0.49
N PRO A 69 -39.89 15.84 -1.07
CA PRO A 69 -38.70 15.13 -0.60
C PRO A 69 -37.52 16.11 -0.64
N GLU A 70 -36.81 16.22 0.49
CA GLU A 70 -35.65 17.09 0.62
C GLU A 70 -34.62 16.69 -0.44
N ALA A 71 -34.08 17.66 -1.17
CA ALA A 71 -33.16 17.39 -2.27
C ALA A 71 -31.87 16.74 -1.75
N ARG A 72 -31.23 15.89 -2.56
CA ARG A 72 -29.96 15.24 -2.21
C ARG A 72 -28.89 16.28 -1.86
N ALA A 73 -28.15 16.05 -0.77
CA ALA A 73 -27.12 16.92 -0.22
C ALA A 73 -27.57 18.38 -0.02
N SER A 74 -28.84 18.59 0.34
CA SER A 74 -29.40 19.92 0.60
C SER A 74 -29.09 20.45 2.00
N LYS A 75 -28.79 19.57 2.96
CA LYS A 75 -28.49 19.91 4.35
C LYS A 75 -26.98 19.95 4.56
N LEU A 76 -26.45 21.11 4.96
CA LEU A 76 -25.01 21.32 5.29
C LEU A 76 -24.62 20.69 6.63
N GLU A 77 -24.93 19.41 6.79
CA GLU A 77 -24.69 18.62 7.99
C GLU A 77 -24.27 17.20 7.59
N PHE A 78 -23.79 16.42 8.56
CA PHE A 78 -23.54 14.99 8.40
C PHE A 78 -24.32 14.19 9.44
N LYS A 79 -24.63 12.93 9.12
CA LYS A 79 -25.31 12.00 10.04
C LYS A 79 -24.40 10.83 10.38
N ILE A 80 -24.36 10.44 11.65
CA ILE A 80 -23.69 9.21 12.11
C ILE A 80 -24.75 8.12 12.25
N VAL A 81 -24.53 6.98 11.61
CA VAL A 81 -25.41 5.82 11.60
C VAL A 81 -24.68 4.62 12.19
N ARG A 82 -25.35 3.92 13.12
CA ARG A 82 -24.86 2.69 13.72
C ARG A 82 -25.55 1.49 13.10
N GLU A 83 -24.78 0.58 12.52
CA GLU A 83 -25.28 -0.65 11.89
C GLU A 83 -24.76 -1.88 12.64
N ILE A 84 -25.64 -2.83 12.98
CA ILE A 84 -25.28 -4.04 13.72
C ILE A 84 -25.49 -5.26 12.83
N LYS A 85 -24.50 -6.17 12.80
CA LYS A 85 -24.60 -7.42 12.04
C LYS A 85 -25.55 -8.40 12.73
N HIS A 86 -26.66 -8.74 12.08
CA HIS A 86 -27.64 -9.74 12.53
C HIS A 86 -27.80 -10.83 11.46
N GLU A 87 -27.48 -12.08 11.81
CA GLU A 87 -27.77 -13.28 11.01
C GLU A 87 -27.57 -13.11 9.48
N TYR A 88 -26.47 -12.49 9.03
CA TYR A 88 -26.10 -12.23 7.61
C TYR A 88 -26.53 -10.89 6.98
N LYS A 89 -27.18 -9.97 7.70
CA LYS A 89 -27.50 -8.60 7.24
C LYS A 89 -27.12 -7.54 8.28
N TYR A 90 -26.91 -6.29 7.85
CA TYR A 90 -26.69 -5.16 8.75
C TYR A 90 -28.01 -4.39 8.96
N ILE A 91 -28.36 -4.12 10.22
CA ILE A 91 -29.58 -3.40 10.60
C ILE A 91 -29.18 -2.11 11.33
N THR A 92 -29.82 -0.99 11.00
CA THR A 92 -29.58 0.28 11.68
C THR A 92 -30.19 0.26 13.08
N ALA A 93 -29.42 0.67 14.08
CA ALA A 93 -29.85 0.65 15.49
C ALA A 93 -31.07 1.56 15.78
N GLU A 94 -31.33 2.56 14.93
CA GLU A 94 -32.45 3.50 15.05
C GLU A 94 -33.75 3.01 14.39
N SER A 95 -33.77 1.86 13.69
CA SER A 95 -34.96 1.36 12.99
C SER A 95 -35.08 -0.16 13.07
N GLN A 96 -36.11 -0.66 13.75
CA GLN A 96 -36.46 -2.08 13.78
C GLN A 96 -37.11 -2.57 12.46
N GLU A 97 -37.28 -1.71 11.47
CA GLU A 97 -37.91 -2.05 10.20
C GLU A 97 -36.90 -2.14 9.05
N SER A 98 -36.93 -3.32 8.42
CA SER A 98 -36.56 -3.68 7.05
C SER A 98 -35.87 -2.63 6.15
N LEU A 99 -34.79 -3.09 5.50
CA LEU A 99 -34.31 -2.64 4.17
C LEU A 99 -34.41 -1.12 3.95
N ILE A 100 -33.53 -0.37 4.59
CA ILE A 100 -33.39 1.06 4.31
C ILE A 100 -33.02 1.19 2.83
N LYS A 101 -33.95 1.73 2.03
CA LYS A 101 -33.61 2.37 0.76
C LYS A 101 -32.54 3.42 1.06
N ASP A 102 -31.45 3.42 0.29
CA ASP A 102 -30.31 4.34 0.46
C ASP A 102 -30.73 5.83 0.55
N ASP A 103 -31.93 6.14 0.06
CA ASP A 103 -32.53 7.47 -0.04
C ASP A 103 -32.87 8.15 1.31
N LYS A 104 -32.93 7.42 2.45
CA LYS A 104 -33.41 8.01 3.74
C LYS A 104 -32.50 9.12 4.28
N TRP A 105 -31.21 9.07 3.97
CA TRP A 105 -30.22 10.02 4.49
C TRP A 105 -29.56 10.85 3.38
N ASP A 106 -30.18 10.86 2.20
CA ASP A 106 -29.64 11.58 1.04
C ASP A 106 -29.67 13.10 1.23
N GLU A 107 -30.43 13.63 2.18
CA GLU A 107 -30.45 15.06 2.53
C GLU A 107 -29.09 15.57 3.06
N TYR A 108 -28.30 14.72 3.72
CA TYR A 108 -27.01 15.08 4.33
C TYR A 108 -25.88 15.14 3.29
N ILE A 109 -24.83 15.92 3.55
CA ILE A 109 -23.65 15.99 2.67
C ILE A 109 -22.90 14.64 2.63
N PHE A 110 -22.74 14.03 3.80
CA PHE A 110 -22.15 12.71 3.96
C PHE A 110 -22.70 11.99 5.21
N VAL A 111 -22.63 10.66 5.20
CA VAL A 111 -23.09 9.79 6.28
C VAL A 111 -21.93 8.93 6.77
N ILE A 112 -21.73 8.88 8.08
CA ILE A 112 -20.72 7.98 8.69
C ILE A 112 -21.44 6.72 9.17
N ARG A 113 -21.20 5.59 8.50
CA ARG A 113 -21.71 4.29 8.91
C ARG A 113 -20.68 3.55 9.76
N LYS A 114 -21.05 3.24 11.00
CA LYS A 114 -20.27 2.41 11.92
C LYS A 114 -20.86 0.99 11.91
N LYS A 115 -20.21 0.06 11.21
CA LYS A 115 -20.67 -1.34 11.07
C LYS A 115 -20.07 -2.20 12.18
N PHE A 116 -20.89 -2.61 13.14
CA PHE A 116 -20.49 -3.43 14.28
C PHE A 116 -20.56 -4.93 13.97
N ASP A 117 -19.60 -5.68 14.52
CA ASP A 117 -19.63 -7.14 14.53
C ASP A 117 -20.77 -7.69 15.42
N LYS A 118 -21.07 -8.99 15.30
CA LYS A 118 -22.16 -9.68 16.02
C LYS A 118 -22.09 -9.50 17.55
N GLU A 119 -20.89 -9.35 18.10
CA GLU A 119 -20.66 -9.13 19.53
C GLU A 119 -20.68 -7.66 19.95
N ASN A 120 -20.92 -6.73 19.02
CA ASN A 120 -20.90 -5.27 19.25
C ASN A 120 -19.58 -4.72 19.83
N LYS A 121 -18.50 -5.50 19.77
CA LYS A 121 -17.18 -5.14 20.32
C LYS A 121 -16.31 -4.33 19.37
N TYR A 122 -16.47 -4.54 18.06
CA TYR A 122 -15.64 -3.95 17.02
C TYR A 122 -16.50 -3.39 15.91
N TYR A 123 -16.04 -2.32 15.28
CA TYR A 123 -16.75 -1.75 14.16
C TYR A 123 -15.82 -1.19 13.08
N THR A 124 -16.30 -1.19 11.84
CA THR A 124 -15.64 -0.51 10.71
C THR A 124 -16.39 0.78 10.40
N GLU A 125 -15.67 1.89 10.26
CA GLU A 125 -16.23 3.18 9.84
C GLU A 125 -16.19 3.31 8.32
N TYR A 126 -17.32 3.69 7.72
CA TYR A 126 -17.43 4.08 6.32
C TYR A 126 -17.94 5.52 6.25
N VAL A 127 -17.44 6.27 5.27
CA VAL A 127 -17.91 7.64 5.00
C VAL A 127 -18.57 7.62 3.62
N ASP A 128 -19.90 7.69 3.60
CA ASP A 128 -20.68 7.73 2.37
C ASP A 128 -20.91 9.18 1.99
N VAL A 129 -20.24 9.64 0.94
CA VAL A 129 -20.33 11.01 0.47
C VAL A 129 -21.51 11.11 -0.49
N LYS A 130 -22.50 11.95 -0.18
CA LYS A 130 -23.72 12.11 -0.99
C LYS A 130 -23.67 13.32 -1.92
N SER A 131 -22.90 14.36 -1.55
CA SER A 131 -22.71 15.55 -2.38
C SER A 131 -21.81 15.28 -3.59
N GLU A 132 -22.35 15.49 -4.80
CA GLU A 132 -21.60 15.35 -6.07
C GLU A 132 -20.38 16.29 -6.14
N GLY A 133 -20.51 17.54 -5.70
CA GLY A 133 -19.40 18.48 -5.64
C GLY A 133 -18.26 18.01 -4.74
N LEU A 134 -18.59 17.41 -3.59
CA LEU A 134 -17.60 16.82 -2.68
C LEU A 134 -17.01 15.53 -3.26
N GLN A 135 -17.81 14.68 -3.89
CA GLN A 135 -17.33 13.49 -4.59
C GLN A 135 -16.33 13.85 -5.68
N ASN A 136 -16.60 14.87 -6.51
CA ASN A 136 -15.68 15.32 -7.56
C ASN A 136 -14.34 15.80 -7.00
N ILE A 137 -14.36 16.59 -5.92
CA ILE A 137 -13.14 17.03 -5.25
C ILE A 137 -12.36 15.84 -4.68
N LEU A 138 -13.05 14.90 -4.02
CA LEU A 138 -12.41 13.71 -3.46
C LEU A 138 -11.85 12.79 -4.55
N CYS A 139 -12.58 12.61 -5.65
CA CYS A 139 -12.09 11.93 -6.85
C CYS A 139 -10.78 12.57 -7.30
N GLU A 140 -10.73 13.90 -7.42
CA GLU A 140 -9.51 14.59 -7.83
C GLU A 140 -8.33 14.40 -6.86
N ILE A 141 -8.59 14.47 -5.56
CA ILE A 141 -7.57 14.27 -4.52
C ILE A 141 -7.03 12.85 -4.54
N PHE A 142 -7.93 11.88 -4.68
CA PHE A 142 -7.59 10.47 -4.66
C PHE A 142 -7.29 9.88 -6.05
N LYS A 143 -7.27 10.68 -7.14
CA LYS A 143 -6.82 10.24 -8.49
C LYS A 143 -5.44 9.59 -8.44
N SER A 144 -4.59 10.02 -7.51
CA SER A 144 -3.24 9.48 -7.30
C SER A 144 -3.18 8.25 -6.38
N VAL A 145 -4.27 7.90 -5.70
CA VAL A 145 -4.35 6.77 -4.75
C VAL A 145 -5.12 5.62 -5.41
N ASN A 146 -4.38 4.60 -5.86
CA ASN A 146 -4.89 3.51 -6.71
C ASN A 146 -6.05 2.66 -6.13
N ARG A 147 -6.50 2.88 -4.89
CA ARG A 147 -7.47 2.01 -4.19
C ARG A 147 -8.61 2.71 -3.43
N VAL A 148 -8.81 4.01 -3.59
CA VAL A 148 -10.07 4.63 -3.10
C VAL A 148 -11.17 4.32 -4.10
N SER A 149 -11.93 3.24 -3.87
CA SER A 149 -13.11 2.94 -4.67
C SER A 149 -14.22 3.90 -4.28
N LEU A 150 -14.49 4.90 -5.13
CA LEU A 150 -15.63 5.82 -5.02
C LEU A 150 -16.85 5.31 -5.79
N ALA A 151 -16.87 4.02 -6.17
CA ALA A 151 -17.95 3.45 -6.95
C ALA A 151 -19.17 3.15 -6.06
N GLU A 152 -20.27 3.86 -6.31
CA GLU A 152 -21.62 3.36 -6.04
C GLU A 152 -21.98 2.32 -7.14
N ASP A 153 -22.75 1.28 -6.79
CA ASP A 153 -23.24 0.20 -7.67
C ASP A 153 -24.21 0.66 -8.79
N LYS A 154 -24.14 1.92 -9.24
CA LYS A 154 -24.92 2.43 -10.37
C LYS A 154 -24.06 3.37 -11.22
N PRO A 155 -23.86 3.07 -12.52
CA PRO A 155 -23.08 3.93 -13.38
C PRO A 155 -23.94 5.12 -13.83
N SER A 156 -23.48 6.34 -13.56
CA SER A 156 -23.82 7.50 -14.40
C SER A 156 -22.51 8.20 -14.75
N LEU A 157 -21.83 7.61 -15.73
CA LEU A 157 -20.68 8.18 -16.42
C LEU A 157 -21.18 9.25 -17.39
N GLU A 158 -21.26 10.52 -16.99
CA GLU A 158 -21.23 11.62 -17.95
C GLU A 158 -20.41 12.81 -17.40
N ALA A 159 -19.38 13.17 -18.17
CA ALA A 159 -18.65 14.44 -18.17
C ALA A 159 -17.83 14.84 -16.92
N TYR A 160 -16.59 14.34 -16.85
CA TYR A 160 -15.50 15.07 -16.18
C TYR A 160 -15.12 16.32 -17.00
N GLN A 161 -15.97 17.35 -16.96
CA GLN A 161 -15.58 18.69 -17.40
C GLN A 161 -14.96 19.43 -16.21
N THR A 162 -13.84 20.08 -16.47
CA THR A 162 -13.07 20.96 -15.59
C THR A 162 -13.98 21.81 -14.70
N THR A 163 -14.04 21.54 -13.39
CA THR A 163 -14.89 22.31 -12.48
C THR A 163 -14.06 23.22 -11.61
N HIS A 164 -14.21 24.53 -11.83
CA HIS A 164 -14.06 25.51 -10.76
C HIS A 164 -15.00 25.09 -9.62
N GLY A 165 -14.46 24.81 -8.43
CA GLY A 165 -15.27 24.42 -7.28
C GLY A 165 -16.32 25.51 -6.98
N THR A 166 -17.60 25.13 -6.98
CA THR A 166 -18.66 26.04 -6.52
C THR A 166 -18.46 26.37 -5.04
N HIS A 167 -18.84 27.58 -4.60
CA HIS A 167 -18.73 27.99 -3.19
C HIS A 167 -19.34 26.95 -2.22
N SER A 168 -20.42 26.29 -2.63
CA SER A 168 -21.07 25.20 -1.88
C SER A 168 -20.18 23.96 -1.72
N SER A 169 -19.48 23.52 -2.77
CA SER A 169 -18.60 22.33 -2.71
C SER A 169 -17.42 22.54 -1.75
N ILE A 170 -16.89 23.77 -1.67
CA ILE A 170 -15.84 24.15 -0.73
C ILE A 170 -16.34 24.09 0.72
N GLN A 171 -17.57 24.54 0.98
CA GLN A 171 -18.18 24.43 2.31
C GLN A 171 -18.39 22.97 2.73
N HIS A 172 -18.78 22.10 1.79
CA HIS A 172 -18.94 20.66 2.03
C HIS A 172 -17.60 20.01 2.40
N LEU A 173 -16.53 20.41 1.70
CA LEU A 173 -15.18 19.95 1.99
C LEU A 173 -14.69 20.41 3.37
N LYS A 174 -14.94 21.68 3.73
CA LYS A 174 -14.62 22.22 5.07
C LYS A 174 -15.32 21.43 6.17
N LEU A 175 -16.59 21.09 5.99
CA LEU A 175 -17.36 20.28 6.95
C LEU A 175 -16.72 18.90 7.15
N LEU A 176 -16.32 18.23 6.07
CA LEU A 176 -15.64 16.93 6.13
C LEU A 176 -14.29 17.04 6.85
N ILE A 177 -13.47 18.04 6.51
CA ILE A 177 -12.16 18.24 7.15
C ILE A 177 -12.32 18.54 8.64
N GLN A 178 -13.30 19.35 9.03
CA GLN A 178 -13.58 19.65 10.43
C GLN A 178 -13.94 18.38 11.19
N TYR A 179 -14.87 17.57 10.67
CA TYR A 179 -15.25 16.30 11.28
C TYR A 179 -14.04 15.37 11.47
N LEU A 180 -13.21 15.21 10.43
CA LEU A 180 -12.03 14.35 10.48
C LEU A 180 -10.99 14.87 11.46
N THR A 181 -10.76 16.18 11.47
CA THR A 181 -9.83 16.84 12.39
C THR A 181 -10.27 16.62 13.83
N ASP A 182 -11.56 16.81 14.13
CA ASP A 182 -12.11 16.65 15.47
C ASP A 182 -12.11 15.19 15.93
N HIS A 183 -12.55 14.27 15.07
CA HIS A 183 -12.60 12.84 15.38
C HIS A 183 -11.20 12.28 15.66
N TYR A 184 -10.24 12.57 14.78
CA TYR A 184 -8.88 12.01 14.88
C TYR A 184 -7.92 12.86 15.72
N ASN A 185 -8.36 13.98 16.30
CA ASN A 185 -7.51 14.91 17.04
C ASN A 185 -6.67 14.22 18.13
N ALA A 186 -7.32 13.40 18.96
CA ALA A 186 -6.65 12.68 20.04
C ALA A 186 -5.60 11.70 19.49
N THR A 187 -5.93 10.98 18.42
CA THR A 187 -5.05 10.04 17.73
C THR A 187 -3.86 10.77 17.11
N LEU A 188 -4.08 11.90 16.44
CA LEU A 188 -3.04 12.72 15.82
C LEU A 188 -2.10 13.33 16.87
N LYS A 189 -2.63 13.83 17.99
CA LYS A 189 -1.82 14.31 19.12
C LYS A 189 -0.89 13.22 19.64
N ARG A 190 -1.42 12.02 19.86
CA ARG A 190 -0.63 10.86 20.30
C ARG A 190 0.41 10.46 19.26
N PHE A 191 0.05 10.44 17.98
CA PHE A 191 0.95 10.11 16.88
C PHE A 191 2.10 11.11 16.79
N ASN A 192 1.81 12.41 16.81
CA ASN A 192 2.81 13.47 16.76
C ASN A 192 3.78 13.42 17.95
N ALA A 193 3.29 13.13 19.15
CA ALA A 193 4.13 12.95 20.33
C ALA A 193 5.12 11.78 20.15
N LEU A 194 4.67 10.66 19.57
CA LEU A 194 5.54 9.51 19.29
C LEU A 194 6.55 9.80 18.17
N LEU A 195 6.12 10.52 17.13
CA LEU A 195 7.01 10.93 16.03
C LEU A 195 8.14 11.85 16.49
N GLN A 196 7.89 12.76 17.44
CA GLN A 196 8.94 13.62 18.02
C GLN A 196 10.07 12.81 18.66
N GLU A 197 9.76 11.63 19.21
CA GLU A 197 10.74 10.71 19.77
C GLU A 197 11.32 9.72 18.73
N GLY A 198 10.90 9.79 17.47
CA GLY A 198 11.27 8.82 16.42
C GLY A 198 10.71 7.42 16.66
N LYS A 199 9.56 7.32 17.35
CA LYS A 199 8.94 6.07 17.77
C LYS A 199 7.52 5.91 17.22
N ILE A 200 7.00 4.68 17.26
CA ILE A 200 5.65 4.35 16.82
C ILE A 200 5.09 3.14 17.59
N SER A 201 3.76 3.06 17.71
CA SER A 201 3.03 1.89 18.22
C SER A 201 2.28 1.18 17.09
N PHE A 202 2.08 -0.13 17.19
CA PHE A 202 1.46 -0.95 16.13
C PHE A 202 0.11 -0.39 15.61
N ASN A 203 -0.79 0.03 16.49
CA ASN A 203 -2.11 0.57 16.09
C ASN A 203 -2.03 1.89 15.29
N LEU A 204 -0.89 2.56 15.25
CA LEU A 204 -0.69 3.84 14.55
C LEU A 204 0.11 3.68 13.25
N LEU A 205 0.43 2.45 12.84
CA LEU A 205 1.18 2.19 11.61
C LEU A 205 0.44 2.68 10.37
N TRP A 206 -0.88 2.55 10.33
CA TRP A 206 -1.70 3.06 9.22
C TRP A 206 -1.58 4.59 9.04
N VAL A 207 -1.23 5.33 10.11
CA VAL A 207 -0.96 6.78 10.04
C VAL A 207 0.46 7.07 9.54
N LEU A 208 1.42 6.21 9.91
CA LEU A 208 2.83 6.35 9.55
C LEU A 208 3.07 6.18 8.05
N PHE A 209 2.41 5.21 7.44
CA PHE A 209 2.56 4.90 6.01
C PHE A 209 1.54 5.69 5.17
N GLN A 210 2.03 6.70 4.46
CA GLN A 210 1.21 7.50 3.56
C GLN A 210 1.30 6.95 2.14
N SER A 211 0.17 6.91 1.43
CA SER A 211 0.15 6.44 0.04
C SER A 211 1.14 7.20 -0.85
N ASN A 212 1.71 6.52 -1.83
CA ASN A 212 2.75 7.00 -2.74
C ASN A 212 4.09 7.38 -2.09
N THR A 213 4.32 7.04 -0.83
CA THR A 213 5.63 7.29 -0.18
C THR A 213 6.63 6.18 -0.44
N LEU A 214 7.90 6.54 -0.43
CA LEU A 214 9.01 5.59 -0.49
C LEU A 214 9.19 4.91 0.86
N VAL A 215 9.22 3.58 0.86
CA VAL A 215 9.48 2.77 2.05
C VAL A 215 10.76 1.97 1.88
N TYR A 216 11.55 1.93 2.94
CA TYR A 216 12.74 1.10 3.03
C TYR A 216 12.39 -0.29 3.56
N THR A 217 13.02 -1.30 2.98
CA THR A 217 13.05 -2.66 3.50
C THR A 217 14.31 -3.37 2.98
N THR A 218 14.50 -4.63 3.35
CA THR A 218 15.58 -5.47 2.85
C THR A 218 15.02 -6.62 2.01
N CYS A 219 15.72 -6.97 0.93
CA CYS A 219 15.33 -8.10 0.11
C CYS A 219 15.38 -9.41 0.90
N PRO A 220 14.32 -10.23 0.83
CA PRO A 220 14.35 -11.56 1.40
C PRO A 220 15.51 -12.37 0.83
N GLY A 221 16.29 -13.02 1.70
CA GLY A 221 17.38 -13.92 1.30
C GLY A 221 18.78 -13.30 1.35
N LEU A 222 19.02 -12.09 0.85
CA LEU A 222 20.36 -11.46 0.88
C LEU A 222 20.47 -10.21 1.73
N ASP A 223 19.37 -9.79 2.36
CA ASP A 223 19.31 -8.62 3.23
C ASP A 223 19.81 -7.34 2.52
N GLN A 224 19.74 -7.33 1.18
CA GLN A 224 20.15 -6.19 0.37
C GLN A 224 19.16 -5.04 0.56
N PRO A 225 19.64 -3.80 0.74
CA PRO A 225 18.77 -2.66 0.88
C PRO A 225 17.89 -2.51 -0.36
N ARG A 226 16.62 -2.19 -0.16
CA ARG A 226 15.66 -1.95 -1.23
C ARG A 226 14.67 -0.87 -0.85
N CYS A 227 14.25 -0.09 -1.84
CA CYS A 227 13.15 0.83 -1.70
C CYS A 227 11.94 0.34 -2.50
N LEU A 228 10.75 0.58 -1.95
CA LEU A 228 9.47 0.30 -2.60
C LEU A 228 8.61 1.55 -2.54
N LYS A 229 7.64 1.65 -3.44
CA LYS A 229 6.60 2.66 -3.38
C LYS A 229 5.40 2.06 -2.64
N PHE A 230 5.02 2.62 -1.50
CA PHE A 230 3.87 2.15 -0.73
C PHE A 230 2.57 2.63 -1.34
N ASP A 231 1.61 1.72 -1.53
CA ASP A 231 0.30 2.04 -2.08
C ASP A 231 -0.76 2.07 -0.99
N PHE A 232 -0.89 0.97 -0.25
CA PHE A 232 -1.97 0.75 0.70
C PHE A 232 -1.55 -0.18 1.83
N GLY A 233 -2.12 0.03 3.02
CA GLY A 233 -1.82 -0.81 4.18
C GLY A 233 -3.05 -1.04 5.04
N GLN A 234 -3.18 -2.27 5.56
CA GLN A 234 -4.29 -2.64 6.44
C GLN A 234 -3.86 -3.63 7.51
N ILE A 235 -4.56 -3.60 8.64
CA ILE A 235 -4.36 -4.56 9.73
C ILE A 235 -5.28 -5.75 9.47
N GLU A 236 -4.71 -6.93 9.26
CA GLU A 236 -5.44 -8.18 9.07
C GLU A 236 -5.19 -9.14 10.26
N PRO A 237 -6.22 -9.84 10.75
CA PRO A 237 -6.03 -10.96 11.67
C PRO A 237 -5.59 -12.21 10.89
N SER A 238 -4.63 -12.94 11.43
CA SER A 238 -4.25 -14.28 10.99
C SER A 238 -5.25 -15.34 11.44
N SER A 239 -5.26 -16.48 10.77
CA SER A 239 -6.05 -17.66 11.14
C SER A 239 -5.77 -18.16 12.57
N GLN A 240 -4.59 -17.83 13.12
CA GLN A 240 -4.19 -18.18 14.49
C GLN A 240 -4.45 -17.05 15.51
N GLY A 241 -5.06 -15.93 15.10
CA GLY A 241 -5.43 -14.81 15.98
C GLY A 241 -4.35 -13.73 16.15
N GLU A 242 -3.15 -13.91 15.62
CA GLU A 242 -2.12 -12.87 15.56
C GLU A 242 -2.49 -11.80 14.53
N ARG A 243 -2.23 -10.51 14.80
CA ARG A 243 -2.49 -9.44 13.84
C ARG A 243 -1.23 -9.12 13.05
N PHE A 244 -1.41 -8.81 11.78
CA PHE A 244 -0.35 -8.37 10.87
C PHE A 244 -0.74 -7.07 10.21
N PHE A 245 0.21 -6.17 10.05
CA PHE A 245 0.06 -5.02 9.17
C PHE A 245 0.56 -5.44 7.78
N LYS A 246 -0.37 -5.55 6.84
CA LYS A 246 -0.13 -5.90 5.45
C LYS A 246 0.12 -4.61 4.68
N LEU A 247 1.24 -4.52 3.97
CA LEU A 247 1.61 -3.37 3.14
C LEU A 247 1.67 -3.82 1.68
N ASP A 248 0.81 -3.27 0.86
CA ASP A 248 0.87 -3.43 -0.59
C ASP A 248 1.76 -2.31 -1.16
N CYS A 249 2.78 -2.71 -1.91
CA CYS A 249 3.82 -1.85 -2.44
C CYS A 249 4.13 -2.18 -3.90
N GLN A 250 4.74 -1.23 -4.61
CA GLN A 250 5.22 -1.37 -5.97
C GLN A 250 6.74 -1.19 -6.09
N TYR A 251 7.32 -1.86 -7.08
CA TYR A 251 8.75 -1.75 -7.43
C TYR A 251 8.98 -2.07 -8.90
N LEU A 252 10.17 -1.80 -9.43
CA LEU A 252 10.56 -2.13 -10.80
C LEU A 252 11.35 -3.43 -10.86
N ASN A 253 10.98 -4.29 -11.81
CA ASN A 253 11.68 -5.54 -12.05
C ASN A 253 11.70 -5.88 -13.54
N TYR A 254 12.60 -6.78 -13.91
CA TYR A 254 12.67 -7.39 -15.22
C TYR A 254 12.45 -8.89 -15.05
N ASP A 255 11.48 -9.38 -15.80
CA ASP A 255 10.95 -10.72 -15.60
C ASP A 255 11.45 -11.70 -16.68
N GLY A 256 12.45 -11.30 -17.47
CA GLY A 256 12.96 -12.04 -18.63
C GLY A 256 12.22 -11.73 -19.94
N LYS A 257 11.05 -11.10 -19.88
CA LYS A 257 10.29 -10.67 -21.06
C LYS A 257 9.88 -9.22 -20.98
N VAL A 258 9.38 -8.81 -19.82
CA VAL A 258 8.84 -7.48 -19.55
C VAL A 258 9.70 -6.79 -18.48
N PHE A 259 10.01 -5.52 -18.70
CA PHE A 259 10.49 -4.61 -17.64
C PHE A 259 9.34 -3.71 -17.21
N GLY A 260 9.10 -3.58 -15.91
CA GLY A 260 8.04 -2.70 -15.44
C GLY A 260 7.73 -2.84 -13.96
N LYS A 261 6.63 -2.17 -13.58
CA LYS A 261 6.13 -2.14 -12.20
C LYS A 261 5.55 -3.50 -11.82
N ILE A 262 5.88 -3.92 -10.61
CA ILE A 262 5.38 -5.12 -9.95
C ILE A 262 4.79 -4.72 -8.61
N GLU A 263 3.62 -5.30 -8.29
CA GLU A 263 3.04 -5.27 -6.96
C GLU A 263 3.64 -6.37 -6.07
N THR A 264 3.91 -6.03 -4.82
CA THR A 264 4.34 -6.95 -3.78
C THR A 264 3.63 -6.63 -2.48
N THR A 265 3.42 -7.65 -1.67
CA THR A 265 2.84 -7.50 -0.34
C THR A 265 3.91 -7.85 0.69
N LEU A 266 4.15 -6.92 1.60
CA LEU A 266 4.96 -7.13 2.80
C LEU A 266 4.03 -7.34 4.00
N THR A 267 4.51 -8.06 5.00
CA THR A 267 3.79 -8.27 6.25
C THR A 267 4.68 -7.91 7.41
N MET A 268 4.11 -7.21 8.39
CA MET A 268 4.77 -6.90 9.66
C MET A 268 3.93 -7.43 10.80
N ALA A 269 4.53 -8.29 11.63
CA ALA A 269 3.86 -8.90 12.77
C ALA A 269 3.53 -7.86 13.85
N GLU A 270 2.44 -8.08 14.58
CA GLU A 270 2.09 -7.26 15.73
C GLU A 270 3.22 -7.25 16.77
N PHE A 271 3.59 -6.05 17.19
CA PHE A 271 4.53 -5.84 18.28
C PHE A 271 3.87 -5.12 19.45
N ARG A 272 4.30 -5.48 20.66
CA ARG A 272 3.83 -4.85 21.89
C ARG A 272 4.59 -3.57 22.19
N GLY A 273 3.87 -2.57 22.70
CA GLY A 273 4.44 -1.31 23.15
C GLY A 273 4.86 -0.38 22.01
N VAL A 274 5.85 0.45 22.31
CA VAL A 274 6.38 1.48 21.42
C VAL A 274 7.77 1.06 20.93
N ARG A 275 8.03 1.18 19.62
CA ARG A 275 9.32 0.86 18.99
C ARG A 275 9.87 2.06 18.23
N LYS A 276 11.19 2.13 18.04
CA LYS A 276 11.79 3.09 17.12
C LYS A 276 11.35 2.78 15.68
N ILE A 277 11.19 3.79 14.85
CA ILE A 277 10.74 3.60 13.47
C ILE A 277 11.83 2.91 12.63
N ASN A 278 13.09 3.27 12.82
CA ASN A 278 14.24 2.77 12.06
C ASN A 278 14.67 1.33 12.35
N ILE A 279 14.02 0.64 13.30
CA ILE A 279 14.27 -0.78 13.62
C ILE A 279 13.15 -1.69 13.12
N LEU A 280 12.13 -1.15 12.45
CA LEU A 280 11.07 -1.96 11.86
C LEU A 280 11.59 -2.64 10.59
N ASP A 281 11.01 -3.79 10.23
CA ASP A 281 11.37 -4.52 8.99
C ASP A 281 11.02 -3.71 7.72
N VAL A 282 10.04 -2.81 7.85
CA VAL A 282 9.60 -1.88 6.81
C VAL A 282 9.27 -0.54 7.48
N PHE A 283 9.75 0.57 6.92
CA PHE A 283 9.42 1.92 7.40
C PHE A 283 9.60 2.98 6.30
N PRO A 284 8.97 4.16 6.41
CA PRO A 284 9.15 5.23 5.42
C PRO A 284 10.61 5.67 5.31
N LEU A 285 11.13 5.78 4.09
CA LEU A 285 12.55 5.99 3.78
C LEU A 285 13.18 7.17 4.54
N GLN A 286 12.39 8.23 4.80
CA GLN A 286 12.83 9.42 5.51
C GLN A 286 13.34 9.17 6.95
N TYR A 287 12.97 8.04 7.56
CA TYR A 287 13.41 7.69 8.91
C TYR A 287 14.70 6.85 8.94
N HIS A 288 15.32 6.60 7.78
CA HIS A 288 16.61 5.92 7.71
C HIS A 288 17.74 6.85 8.16
N GLU A 289 18.72 6.35 8.93
CA GLU A 289 19.79 7.21 9.49
C GLU A 289 20.67 7.85 8.39
N GLN A 290 20.85 7.15 7.26
CA GLN A 290 21.69 7.58 6.14
C GLN A 290 20.89 7.65 4.84
N VAL A 291 19.83 8.49 4.79
CA VAL A 291 18.91 8.56 3.64
C VAL A 291 19.63 8.84 2.31
N GLU A 292 20.51 9.84 2.27
CA GLU A 292 21.15 10.26 1.01
C GLU A 292 22.14 9.20 0.50
N LYS A 293 22.99 8.65 1.37
CA LYS A 293 23.89 7.54 1.01
C LYS A 293 23.12 6.31 0.53
N LEU A 294 21.99 6.02 1.16
CA LEU A 294 21.12 4.92 0.77
C LEU A 294 20.52 5.17 -0.62
N LYS A 295 20.02 6.38 -0.89
CA LYS A 295 19.54 6.76 -2.22
C LYS A 295 20.64 6.60 -3.26
N ASP A 296 21.85 7.10 -3.03
CA ASP A 296 22.97 6.96 -3.97
C ASP A 296 23.29 5.48 -4.27
N THR A 297 23.30 4.66 -3.21
CA THR A 297 23.54 3.21 -3.33
C THR A 297 22.44 2.54 -4.16
N LEU A 298 21.17 2.85 -3.88
CA LEU A 298 20.03 2.30 -4.59
C LEU A 298 19.97 2.78 -6.04
N THR A 299 20.25 4.06 -6.30
CA THR A 299 20.32 4.61 -7.65
C THR A 299 21.43 3.94 -8.46
N THR A 300 22.63 3.79 -7.88
CA THR A 300 23.76 3.09 -8.53
C THR A 300 23.39 1.64 -8.83
N CYS A 301 22.77 0.96 -7.86
CA CYS A 301 22.26 -0.40 -8.03
C CYS A 301 21.19 -0.47 -9.13
N GLY A 302 20.26 0.48 -9.17
CA GLY A 302 19.21 0.58 -10.18
C GLY A 302 19.75 0.81 -11.59
N ARG A 303 20.73 1.71 -11.76
CA ARG A 303 21.41 1.91 -13.06
C ARG A 303 22.02 0.61 -13.54
N LYS A 304 22.72 -0.09 -12.65
CA LYS A 304 23.34 -1.39 -12.96
C LYS A 304 22.32 -2.49 -13.23
N PHE A 305 21.20 -2.50 -12.52
CA PHE A 305 20.09 -3.41 -12.78
C PHE A 305 19.57 -3.24 -14.21
N VAL A 306 19.34 -1.99 -14.63
CA VAL A 306 18.88 -1.64 -15.98
C VAL A 306 19.89 -2.11 -17.04
N THR A 307 21.20 -1.96 -16.81
CA THR A 307 22.21 -2.46 -17.75
C THR A 307 22.25 -3.99 -17.84
N LEU A 308 21.80 -4.69 -16.80
CA LEU A 308 21.75 -6.15 -16.74
C LEU A 308 20.43 -6.74 -17.29
N ILE A 309 19.56 -5.92 -17.89
CA ILE A 309 18.38 -6.40 -18.62
C ILE A 309 18.84 -7.12 -19.88
N GLY A 310 18.30 -8.32 -20.13
CA GLY A 310 18.71 -9.20 -21.22
C GLY A 310 19.62 -10.33 -20.73
N ILE A 311 20.57 -10.73 -21.59
CA ILE A 311 21.49 -11.84 -21.34
C ILE A 311 22.90 -11.28 -21.18
N HIS A 312 23.53 -11.54 -20.03
CA HIS A 312 24.86 -11.02 -19.73
C HIS A 312 25.77 -12.10 -19.16
N TYR A 313 26.98 -12.19 -19.71
CA TYR A 313 28.02 -13.08 -19.19
C TYR A 313 28.96 -12.28 -18.28
N CYS A 314 28.90 -12.56 -16.98
CA CYS A 314 29.50 -11.74 -15.94
C CYS A 314 30.39 -12.56 -14.98
N HIS A 315 31.14 -11.86 -14.14
CA HIS A 315 31.73 -12.43 -12.94
C HIS A 315 30.82 -12.11 -11.73
N TYR A 316 30.74 -13.03 -10.77
CA TYR A 316 30.05 -12.81 -9.51
C TYR A 316 30.93 -13.25 -8.35
N GLU A 317 31.00 -12.41 -7.32
CA GLU A 317 31.64 -12.73 -6.05
C GLU A 317 30.76 -12.29 -4.89
N GLY A 318 30.13 -13.24 -4.23
CA GLY A 318 29.25 -12.96 -3.11
C GLY A 318 28.33 -14.11 -2.74
N ILE A 319 27.38 -13.84 -1.86
CA ILE A 319 26.33 -14.79 -1.49
C ILE A 319 25.24 -14.72 -2.55
N ALA A 320 24.94 -15.83 -3.20
CA ALA A 320 23.74 -16.00 -4.01
C ALA A 320 22.76 -16.90 -3.25
N PHE A 321 21.49 -16.94 -3.66
CA PHE A 321 20.52 -17.84 -3.04
C PHE A 321 19.52 -18.41 -4.02
N VAL A 322 18.82 -19.46 -3.60
CA VAL A 322 17.64 -19.97 -4.30
C VAL A 322 16.53 -20.24 -3.29
N LYS A 323 15.33 -19.72 -3.58
CA LYS A 323 14.13 -19.94 -2.78
C LYS A 323 13.52 -21.29 -3.16
N ARG A 324 13.41 -22.22 -2.21
CA ARG A 324 12.69 -23.49 -2.39
C ARG A 324 11.79 -23.74 -1.20
N LYS A 325 10.49 -23.97 -1.44
CA LYS A 325 9.48 -24.28 -0.41
C LYS A 325 9.57 -23.31 0.79
N GLU A 326 9.55 -22.00 0.52
CA GLU A 326 9.66 -20.92 1.52
C GLU A 326 10.99 -20.85 2.30
N LYS A 327 12.04 -21.57 1.89
CA LYS A 327 13.38 -21.48 2.47
C LYS A 327 14.38 -20.88 1.49
N TYR A 328 15.24 -20.01 2.01
CA TYR A 328 16.34 -19.38 1.29
C TYR A 328 17.61 -20.20 1.46
N ASN A 329 18.03 -20.91 0.41
CA ASN A 329 19.29 -21.66 0.43
C ASN A 329 20.40 -20.73 -0.06
N LYS A 330 21.19 -20.19 0.87
CA LYS A 330 22.29 -19.25 0.58
C LYS A 330 23.59 -20.01 0.30
N VAL A 331 24.32 -19.60 -0.74
CA VAL A 331 25.62 -20.18 -1.13
C VAL A 331 26.57 -19.05 -1.49
N TYR A 332 27.73 -19.00 -0.85
CA TYR A 332 28.82 -18.13 -1.30
C TYR A 332 29.45 -18.71 -2.56
N MET A 333 29.61 -17.90 -3.61
CA MET A 333 30.29 -18.31 -4.82
C MET A 333 31.13 -17.18 -5.41
N LYS A 334 32.22 -17.60 -6.04
CA LYS A 334 33.13 -16.76 -6.79
C LYS A 334 33.37 -17.42 -8.15
N GLY A 335 32.97 -16.77 -9.23
CA GLY A 335 33.12 -17.36 -10.55
C GLY A 335 32.30 -16.68 -11.65
N ARG A 336 32.30 -17.33 -12.81
CA ARG A 336 31.51 -16.90 -13.97
C ARG A 336 30.03 -17.23 -13.75
N VAL A 337 29.18 -16.29 -14.14
CA VAL A 337 27.72 -16.43 -14.12
C VAL A 337 27.12 -15.90 -15.42
N MET A 338 25.96 -16.43 -15.80
CA MET A 338 25.14 -15.88 -16.87
C MET A 338 23.89 -15.28 -16.24
N ILE A 339 23.74 -13.96 -16.31
CA ILE A 339 22.49 -13.29 -15.95
C ILE A 339 21.52 -13.50 -17.10
N ASP A 340 20.45 -14.25 -16.84
CA ASP A 340 19.39 -14.53 -17.81
C ASP A 340 18.10 -14.87 -17.06
N ALA A 341 17.23 -13.88 -16.94
CA ALA A 341 15.93 -14.06 -16.29
C ALA A 341 14.93 -14.84 -17.14
N SER A 342 15.09 -14.82 -18.47
CA SER A 342 14.19 -15.52 -19.39
C SER A 342 14.41 -17.03 -19.27
N GLU A 343 15.66 -17.47 -19.38
CA GLU A 343 16.02 -18.88 -19.32
C GLU A 343 15.86 -19.47 -17.91
N PHE A 344 16.14 -18.67 -16.86
CA PHE A 344 15.82 -19.06 -15.48
C PHE A 344 14.35 -19.47 -15.35
N LYS A 345 13.42 -18.64 -15.86
CA LYS A 345 11.98 -18.91 -15.78
C LYS A 345 11.51 -20.03 -16.68
N GLN A 346 12.17 -20.27 -17.81
CA GLN A 346 11.88 -21.43 -18.64
C GLN A 346 12.27 -22.73 -17.92
N THR A 347 13.40 -22.71 -17.21
CA THR A 347 13.87 -23.86 -16.43
C THR A 347 13.02 -24.13 -15.19
N ASP A 348 12.51 -23.09 -14.53
CA ASP A 348 11.58 -23.21 -13.39
C ASP A 348 10.36 -22.29 -13.53
N PRO A 349 9.33 -22.69 -14.30
CA PRO A 349 8.13 -21.88 -14.55
C PRO A 349 7.28 -21.62 -13.30
N ASN A 350 7.46 -22.44 -12.27
CA ASN A 350 6.76 -22.39 -10.98
C ASN A 350 7.58 -21.67 -9.91
N TYR A 351 8.78 -21.17 -10.24
CA TYR A 351 9.58 -20.39 -9.31
C TYR A 351 8.79 -19.15 -8.89
N SER A 352 8.61 -18.98 -7.58
CA SER A 352 7.79 -17.93 -6.99
C SER A 352 8.49 -16.58 -7.09
N ASN A 353 8.59 -16.03 -8.30
CA ASN A 353 8.91 -14.63 -8.52
C ASN A 353 7.69 -13.95 -9.09
N SER A 354 7.41 -12.74 -8.59
CA SER A 354 6.29 -11.91 -9.01
C SER A 354 6.27 -11.84 -10.54
N ARG A 355 5.29 -12.50 -11.16
CA ARG A 355 5.02 -12.30 -12.59
C ARG A 355 4.57 -10.86 -12.75
N ILE A 356 5.14 -10.14 -13.70
CA ILE A 356 4.61 -8.83 -14.06
C ILE A 356 3.24 -9.10 -14.68
N SER A 357 2.17 -8.65 -14.02
CA SER A 357 0.84 -8.72 -14.63
C SER A 357 0.84 -7.82 -15.86
N SER A 358 0.60 -8.39 -17.04
CA SER A 358 0.29 -7.62 -18.24
C SER A 358 -1.12 -7.02 -18.11
N CYS A 359 -1.36 -6.19 -17.10
CA CYS A 359 -2.56 -5.34 -17.03
C CYS A 359 -2.24 -4.01 -17.72
N THR A 360 -2.05 -4.06 -19.04
CA THR A 360 -2.34 -2.91 -19.88
C THR A 360 -3.85 -2.81 -20.00
N PHE A 361 -4.40 -1.68 -19.57
CA PHE A 361 -5.73 -1.25 -19.97
C PHE A 361 -5.91 -1.52 -21.48
N LEU A 362 -7.07 -2.06 -21.83
CA LEU A 362 -7.52 -2.29 -23.21
C LEU A 362 -7.52 -0.95 -23.97
N PHE A 363 -6.39 -0.58 -24.55
CA PHE A 363 -6.32 0.35 -25.67
C PHE A 363 -5.56 -0.35 -26.78
N GLU A 364 -6.23 -0.49 -27.92
CA GLU A 364 -5.77 -1.15 -29.14
C GLU A 364 -4.37 -0.65 -29.55
N GLY A 365 -3.47 -1.60 -29.83
CA GLY A 365 -2.13 -1.29 -30.34
C GLY A 365 -1.40 -2.55 -30.77
N HIS A 366 -1.61 -2.93 -32.04
CA HIS A 366 -0.88 -3.89 -32.87
C HIS A 366 0.04 -4.93 -32.19
N PHE A 367 -0.42 -6.19 -32.22
CA PHE A 367 0.45 -7.36 -32.11
C PHE A 367 1.42 -7.40 -33.30
N SER A 368 2.70 -7.17 -33.03
CA SER A 368 3.79 -7.55 -33.93
C SER A 368 4.60 -8.66 -33.27
N ASN A 369 4.63 -9.82 -33.94
CA ASN A 369 5.61 -10.86 -33.71
C ASN A 369 6.87 -10.45 -34.49
N ASP A 370 7.89 -9.91 -33.81
CA ASP A 370 9.33 -10.19 -34.04
C ASP A 370 10.25 -9.19 -33.30
N SER A 371 11.42 -9.72 -32.90
CA SER A 371 12.69 -9.09 -32.51
C SER A 371 12.83 -8.29 -31.20
N GLU A 372 13.75 -8.78 -30.34
CA GLU A 372 14.71 -8.12 -29.42
C GLU A 372 14.31 -6.94 -28.51
N VAL A 373 13.12 -6.38 -28.62
CA VAL A 373 12.69 -5.23 -27.82
C VAL A 373 12.04 -5.72 -26.54
N VAL A 374 12.67 -5.42 -25.40
CA VAL A 374 12.11 -5.68 -24.07
C VAL A 374 10.72 -5.05 -23.98
N LYS A 375 9.70 -5.86 -23.68
CA LYS A 375 8.33 -5.35 -23.51
C LYS A 375 8.29 -4.48 -22.25
N THR A 376 7.56 -3.36 -22.29
CA THR A 376 7.51 -2.42 -21.17
C THR A 376 6.08 -2.15 -20.73
N ASN A 377 5.82 -2.18 -19.42
CA ASN A 377 4.52 -1.76 -18.87
C ASN A 377 4.52 -0.25 -18.56
N GLY A 378 4.85 0.58 -19.56
CA GLY A 378 4.80 2.05 -19.47
C GLY A 378 6.07 2.76 -18.97
N ILE A 379 7.17 2.05 -18.71
CA ILE A 379 8.49 2.63 -18.42
C ILE A 379 9.53 1.94 -19.29
N LEU A 380 10.22 2.72 -20.13
CA LEU A 380 11.34 2.24 -20.93
C LEU A 380 12.63 2.18 -20.08
N PRO A 381 13.44 1.11 -20.21
CA PRO A 381 14.75 1.03 -19.55
C PRO A 381 15.62 2.28 -19.81
N SER A 382 15.62 2.78 -21.05
CA SER A 382 16.38 3.97 -21.47
C SER A 382 15.84 5.30 -20.93
N GLU A 383 14.58 5.34 -20.49
CA GLU A 383 13.90 6.56 -20.00
C GLU A 383 13.63 6.50 -18.49
N THR A 384 14.21 5.52 -17.79
CA THR A 384 14.00 5.36 -16.36
C THR A 384 14.57 6.56 -15.61
N LYS A 385 13.67 7.35 -15.00
CA LYS A 385 14.04 8.54 -14.25
C LYS A 385 14.82 8.16 -13.00
N GLU A 386 15.59 9.11 -12.47
CA GLU A 386 16.40 8.87 -11.28
C GLU A 386 15.57 8.48 -10.05
N GLU A 387 14.36 9.03 -9.92
CA GLU A 387 13.38 8.66 -8.89
C GLU A 387 12.91 7.19 -9.01
N ASP A 388 12.82 6.68 -10.23
CA ASP A 388 12.38 5.30 -10.52
C ASP A 388 13.51 4.30 -10.31
N LEU A 389 14.78 4.69 -10.49
CA LEU A 389 15.95 3.83 -10.25
C LEU A 389 16.03 3.35 -8.81
N LEU A 390 15.54 4.15 -7.85
CA LEU A 390 15.44 3.77 -6.44
C LEU A 390 14.53 2.55 -6.22
N LEU A 391 13.57 2.33 -7.11
CA LEU A 391 12.57 1.27 -7.03
C LEU A 391 13.01 -0.02 -7.73
N CYS A 392 14.17 -0.04 -8.39
CA CYS A 392 14.68 -1.24 -9.07
C CYS A 392 14.96 -2.37 -8.07
N ASN A 393 14.66 -3.59 -8.49
CA ASN A 393 14.99 -4.79 -7.73
C ASN A 393 16.52 -4.94 -7.61
N PRO A 394 17.11 -5.06 -6.40
CA PRO A 394 18.55 -5.22 -6.25
C PRO A 394 19.02 -6.66 -6.52
N ILE A 395 18.14 -7.52 -7.02
CA ILE A 395 18.36 -8.94 -7.29
C ILE A 395 18.12 -9.23 -8.77
N VAL A 396 19.01 -10.01 -9.37
CA VAL A 396 18.92 -10.52 -10.74
C VAL A 396 18.99 -12.04 -10.76
N LEU A 397 18.38 -12.65 -11.77
CA LEU A 397 18.31 -14.10 -11.95
C LEU A 397 19.40 -14.56 -12.91
N GLY A 398 20.05 -15.69 -12.60
CA GLY A 398 21.06 -16.21 -13.50
C GLY A 398 21.54 -17.63 -13.18
N PHE A 399 22.45 -18.12 -14.00
CA PHE A 399 23.07 -19.43 -13.90
C PHE A 399 24.52 -19.31 -13.43
N SER A 400 24.89 -20.10 -12.44
CA SER A 400 26.28 -20.26 -12.00
C SER A 400 26.96 -21.41 -12.74
N PHE A 401 28.05 -21.13 -13.45
CA PHE A 401 28.79 -22.16 -14.19
C PHE A 401 29.57 -23.12 -13.27
N SER A 402 30.04 -22.63 -12.13
CA SER A 402 30.77 -23.45 -11.16
C SER A 402 29.85 -24.44 -10.45
N ASN A 403 28.66 -23.98 -10.05
CA ASN A 403 27.67 -24.81 -9.36
C ASN A 403 26.75 -25.57 -10.32
N LYS A 404 26.70 -25.17 -11.60
CA LYS A 404 25.78 -25.68 -12.63
C LYS A 404 24.31 -25.59 -12.20
N LEU A 405 23.95 -24.50 -11.54
CA LEU A 405 22.62 -24.28 -10.96
C LEU A 405 22.20 -22.82 -11.12
N TRP A 406 20.88 -22.60 -11.11
CA TRP A 406 20.24 -21.29 -11.16
C TRP A 406 20.14 -20.66 -9.75
N PHE A 407 20.43 -19.37 -9.65
CA PHE A 407 20.40 -18.59 -8.42
C PHE A 407 19.88 -17.17 -8.64
N GLU A 408 19.53 -16.54 -7.52
CA GLU A 408 19.31 -15.11 -7.34
C GLU A 408 20.61 -14.45 -6.85
N PHE A 409 21.05 -13.43 -7.58
CA PHE A 409 22.30 -12.72 -7.37
C PHE A 409 22.06 -11.27 -6.98
N ALA A 410 22.83 -10.76 -6.02
CA ALA A 410 22.80 -9.33 -5.72
C ALA A 410 23.46 -8.54 -6.85
N VAL A 411 22.73 -7.57 -7.43
CA VAL A 411 23.23 -6.68 -8.49
C VAL A 411 24.52 -5.98 -8.07
N ALA A 412 24.63 -5.60 -6.80
CA ALA A 412 25.82 -4.98 -6.24
C ALA A 412 27.10 -5.81 -6.45
N HIS A 413 27.00 -7.14 -6.45
CA HIS A 413 28.13 -8.07 -6.51
C HIS A 413 28.44 -8.61 -7.92
N VAL A 414 27.61 -8.30 -8.93
CA VAL A 414 27.88 -8.64 -10.34
C VAL A 414 29.02 -7.75 -10.86
N GLN A 415 29.96 -8.29 -11.61
CA GLN A 415 31.09 -7.53 -12.14
C GLN A 415 31.31 -7.89 -13.61
N ASP A 416 31.85 -6.95 -14.37
CA ASP A 416 32.31 -7.24 -15.71
C ASP A 416 33.48 -8.22 -15.68
N ILE A 417 33.57 -9.00 -16.74
CA ILE A 417 34.64 -9.95 -16.89
C ILE A 417 35.92 -9.22 -17.26
N ILE A 418 36.92 -9.31 -16.38
CA ILE A 418 38.30 -9.00 -16.73
C ILE A 418 38.83 -10.17 -17.56
N TRP A 419 38.98 -9.94 -18.86
CA TRP A 419 39.61 -10.87 -19.79
C TRP A 419 41.12 -10.67 -19.74
N ASP A 420 41.85 -11.77 -19.70
CA ASP A 420 43.30 -11.71 -19.84
C ASP A 420 43.66 -11.44 -21.31
N PRO A 421 44.33 -10.32 -21.65
CA PRO A 421 44.68 -10.01 -23.04
C PRO A 421 45.56 -11.08 -23.69
N SER A 422 46.43 -11.76 -22.92
CA SER A 422 47.27 -12.84 -23.43
C SER A 422 46.50 -14.09 -23.87
N SER A 423 45.20 -14.21 -23.53
CA SER A 423 44.35 -15.30 -24.01
C SER A 423 44.26 -15.34 -25.54
N PHE A 424 44.28 -14.16 -26.19
CA PHE A 424 44.21 -14.04 -27.65
C PHE A 424 45.52 -14.44 -28.34
N GLU A 425 46.66 -14.27 -27.66
CA GLU A 425 47.97 -14.66 -28.19
C GLU A 425 48.14 -16.19 -28.22
N CYS A 426 47.41 -16.90 -27.37
CA CYS A 426 47.35 -18.36 -27.34
C CYS A 426 46.32 -18.95 -28.33
N LEU A 427 45.57 -18.10 -29.04
CA LEU A 427 44.55 -18.55 -30.00
C LEU A 427 45.20 -18.90 -31.35
N MET A 428 45.56 -20.16 -31.51
CA MET A 428 46.00 -20.70 -32.80
C MET A 428 44.77 -20.95 -33.69
N LEU A 429 44.49 -20.04 -34.63
CA LEU A 429 43.53 -20.29 -35.69
C LEU A 429 44.22 -21.10 -36.81
N PRO A 430 43.55 -22.09 -37.42
CA PRO A 430 44.09 -22.74 -38.61
C PRO A 430 44.23 -21.71 -39.75
N ASP A 431 45.32 -21.78 -40.51
CA ASP A 431 45.42 -21.04 -41.78
C ASP A 431 44.39 -21.63 -42.77
N ASP A 432 43.64 -20.75 -43.45
CA ASP A 432 42.55 -21.08 -44.39
C ASP A 432 42.96 -22.03 -45.54
#